data_AF-A0A1J3I4U4-F1
#
_entry.id   AF-A0A1J3I4U4-F1
#
_cell.length_a   1.000
_cell.length_b   1.000
_cell.length_c   1.000
_cell.angle_alpha   90.00
_cell.angle_beta   90.00
_cell.angle_gamma   90.00
#
_symmetry.space_group_name_H-M   'P 1'
#
loop_
_entity.id
_entity.type
_entity.pdbx_description
1 polymer ?
#
loop_
_entity_poly.entity_id
_entity_poly.type
_entity_poly.pdbx_seq_one_letter_code
_entity_poly.pdbx_strand_id
1 'polypeptide(L)'
;IAPSFKVCGFLRFWVRAFSGANDYREILRSGLDNIKCKDAAELFIYMAEFRPLPSIVEFNKVLTAIAKMKRYDVVITLWNYVENSEYMEISPDLYTCNILVNCF
;
A
#
# COMPACT_ATOMS: atom_id res chain seq x y z
N ILE A 1 -3.09 13.87 -18.67
CA ILE A 1 -2.53 12.54 -18.99
C ILE A 1 -2.27 11.85 -17.66
N ALA A 2 -3.29 11.18 -17.12
CA ALA A 2 -3.12 10.32 -15.96
C ALA A 2 -2.68 8.94 -16.48
N PRO A 3 -1.66 8.29 -15.90
CA PRO A 3 -1.32 6.93 -16.30
C PRO A 3 -2.47 6.02 -15.86
N SER A 4 -3.28 5.61 -16.83
CA SER A 4 -4.19 4.48 -16.66
C SER A 4 -3.33 3.24 -16.45
N PHE A 5 -3.02 2.93 -15.20
CA PHE A 5 -2.55 1.59 -14.82
C PHE A 5 -3.74 0.65 -15.01
N LYS A 6 -3.90 0.18 -16.25
CA LYS A 6 -4.72 -1.00 -16.53
C LYS A 6 -4.14 -2.12 -15.67
N VAL A 7 -4.87 -2.46 -14.61
CA VAL A 7 -4.64 -3.65 -13.79
C VAL A 7 -4.92 -4.87 -14.67
N CYS A 8 -3.95 -5.21 -15.50
CA CYS A 8 -4.07 -6.22 -16.54
C CYS A 8 -3.56 -7.55 -15.97
N GLY A 9 -4.46 -8.42 -15.53
CA GLY A 9 -4.28 -9.87 -15.40
C GLY A 9 -3.24 -10.42 -14.40
N PHE A 10 -2.23 -9.65 -14.01
CA PHE A 10 -1.08 -10.11 -13.24
C PHE A 10 -1.39 -10.28 -11.75
N LEU A 11 -2.32 -9.48 -11.20
CA LEU A 11 -2.82 -9.64 -9.83
C LEU A 11 -3.64 -10.93 -9.63
N ARG A 12 -4.24 -11.47 -10.70
CA ARG A 12 -5.03 -12.71 -10.60
C ARG A 12 -4.16 -13.94 -10.35
N PHE A 13 -2.88 -13.89 -10.72
CA PHE A 13 -1.91 -14.96 -10.47
C PHE A 13 -1.32 -14.90 -9.06
N TRP A 14 -1.18 -13.72 -8.46
CA TRP A 14 -0.76 -13.54 -7.06
C TRP A 14 -1.88 -13.85 -6.07
N VAL A 15 -3.13 -13.49 -6.39
CA VAL A 15 -4.34 -13.86 -5.61
C VAL A 15 -4.48 -15.37 -5.42
N ARG A 16 -3.96 -16.19 -6.36
CA ARG A 16 -3.97 -17.67 -6.23
C ARG A 16 -2.78 -18.23 -5.46
N ALA A 17 -1.69 -17.49 -5.31
CA ALA A 17 -0.52 -17.90 -4.51
C ALA A 17 -0.72 -17.64 -3.01
N PHE A 18 -1.55 -16.64 -2.65
CA PHE A 18 -1.90 -16.26 -1.27
C PHE A 18 -3.40 -16.50 -0.99
N SER A 19 -3.92 -17.65 -1.43
CA SER A 19 -5.31 -18.07 -1.19
C SER A 19 -5.53 -18.55 0.26
N GLY A 20 -4.99 -17.82 1.24
CA GLY A 20 -5.35 -17.89 2.65
C GLY A 20 -5.99 -16.57 3.03
N ALA A 21 -7.22 -16.59 3.53
CA ALA A 21 -8.05 -15.40 3.80
C ALA A 21 -7.51 -14.45 4.92
N ASN A 22 -6.20 -14.44 5.19
CA ASN A 22 -5.55 -13.74 6.31
C ASN A 22 -4.12 -13.20 6.03
N ASP A 23 -3.63 -13.22 4.78
CA ASP A 23 -2.19 -13.20 4.45
C ASP A 23 -1.43 -11.86 4.70
N TYR A 24 -2.01 -10.69 4.39
CA TYR A 24 -1.27 -9.42 4.55
C TYR A 24 -0.94 -9.08 6.01
N ARG A 25 -1.78 -9.53 6.96
CA ARG A 25 -1.56 -9.30 8.39
C ARG A 25 -0.36 -10.08 8.90
N GLU A 26 -0.11 -11.27 8.35
CA GLU A 26 1.09 -12.04 8.66
C GLU A 26 2.34 -11.35 8.13
N ILE A 27 2.29 -10.79 6.92
CA ILE A 27 3.39 -9.98 6.35
C ILE A 27 3.68 -8.74 7.22
N LEU A 28 2.63 -8.04 7.66
CA LEU A 28 2.78 -6.90 8.58
C LEU A 28 3.34 -7.32 9.96
N ARG A 29 3.10 -8.56 10.39
CA ARG A 29 3.62 -9.11 11.66
C ARG A 29 5.05 -9.62 11.52
N SER A 30 5.42 -10.20 10.38
CA SER A 30 6.78 -10.69 10.13
C SER A 30 7.79 -9.57 9.97
N GLY A 31 7.33 -8.33 9.74
CA GLY A 31 8.19 -7.16 9.58
C GLY A 31 8.38 -6.77 8.12
N LEU A 32 8.58 -5.47 7.90
CA LEU A 32 8.80 -4.86 6.57
C LEU A 32 10.23 -4.31 6.41
N ASP A 33 11.15 -4.74 7.28
CA ASP A 33 12.54 -4.26 7.33
C ASP A 33 13.40 -4.75 6.14
N ASN A 34 13.05 -5.90 5.55
CA ASN A 34 13.78 -6.50 4.42
C ASN A 34 12.95 -6.60 3.12
N ILE A 35 11.73 -6.05 3.10
CA ILE A 35 10.87 -6.07 1.90
C ILE A 35 11.46 -5.15 0.82
N LYS A 36 11.33 -5.52 -0.46
CA LYS A 36 11.72 -4.61 -1.55
C LYS A 36 10.65 -3.56 -1.76
N CYS A 37 11.04 -2.38 -2.25
CA CYS A 37 10.10 -1.30 -2.55
C CYS A 37 8.94 -1.73 -3.45
N LYS A 38 9.20 -2.60 -4.43
CA LYS A 38 8.18 -3.13 -5.34
C LYS A 38 7.17 -4.00 -4.59
N ASP A 39 7.65 -4.95 -3.80
CA ASP A 39 6.81 -5.88 -3.05
C ASP A 39 5.97 -5.14 -1.99
N ALA A 40 6.53 -4.09 -1.37
CA ALA A 40 5.78 -3.21 -0.46
C ALA A 40 4.69 -2.41 -1.18
N ALA A 41 4.96 -1.92 -2.39
CA ALA A 41 3.95 -1.23 -3.19
C ALA A 41 2.83 -2.17 -3.63
N GLU A 42 3.17 -3.40 -4.03
CA GLU A 42 2.18 -4.44 -4.35
C GLU A 42 1.34 -4.82 -3.13
N LEU A 43 1.95 -4.94 -1.94
CA LEU A 43 1.23 -5.16 -0.68
C LEU A 43 0.25 -4.02 -0.39
N PHE A 44 0.65 -2.77 -0.62
CA PHE A 44 -0.21 -1.61 -0.41
C PHE A 44 -1.45 -1.63 -1.32
N ILE A 45 -1.26 -1.92 -2.61
CA ILE A 45 -2.37 -2.04 -3.58
C ILE A 45 -3.29 -3.20 -3.18
N TYR A 46 -2.71 -4.34 -2.80
CA TYR A 46 -3.48 -5.48 -2.31
C TYR A 46 -4.31 -5.13 -1.08
N MET A 47 -3.73 -4.39 -0.12
CA MET A 47 -4.44 -3.87 1.05
C MET A 47 -5.60 -2.94 0.68
N ALA A 48 -5.44 -2.09 -0.34
CA ALA A 48 -6.49 -1.19 -0.81
C ALA A 48 -7.69 -1.93 -1.43
N GLU A 49 -7.43 -3.08 -2.10
CA GLU A 49 -8.46 -3.93 -2.68
C GLU A 49 -9.05 -4.93 -1.66
N PHE A 50 -8.39 -5.16 -0.52
CA PHE A 50 -8.83 -6.13 0.48
C PHE A 50 -10.11 -5.68 1.21
N ARG A 51 -10.99 -6.64 1.53
CA ARG A 51 -12.20 -6.41 2.34
C ARG A 51 -12.31 -7.48 3.44
N PRO A 52 -12.55 -7.10 4.72
CA PRO A 52 -12.75 -5.73 5.22
C PRO A 52 -11.49 -4.87 5.10
N LEU A 53 -11.70 -3.56 4.87
CA LEU A 53 -10.60 -2.62 4.58
C LEU A 53 -9.61 -2.59 5.75
N PRO A 54 -8.30 -2.64 5.49
CA PRO A 54 -7.28 -2.48 6.52
C PRO A 54 -7.35 -1.10 7.17
N SER A 55 -6.83 -0.99 8.39
CA SER A 55 -6.78 0.28 9.11
C SER A 55 -5.73 1.24 8.52
N ILE A 56 -5.92 2.56 8.70
CA ILE A 56 -4.93 3.58 8.30
C ILE A 56 -3.55 3.31 8.92
N VAL A 57 -3.51 2.78 10.15
CA VAL A 57 -2.27 2.40 10.83
C VAL A 57 -1.51 1.31 10.08
N GLU A 58 -2.21 0.35 9.48
CA GLU A 58 -1.59 -0.70 8.67
C GLU A 58 -1.05 -0.13 7.35
N PHE A 59 -1.77 0.79 6.69
CA PHE A 59 -1.26 1.50 5.51
C PHE A 59 0.00 2.32 5.84
N ASN A 60 -0.02 3.03 6.98
CA ASN A 60 1.10 3.83 7.45
C ASN A 60 2.37 3.00 7.71
N LYS A 61 2.26 1.73 8.12
CA LYS A 61 3.42 0.83 8.25
C LYS A 61 4.12 0.60 6.91
N VAL A 62 3.34 0.35 5.86
CA VAL A 62 3.87 0.11 4.51
C VAL A 62 4.48 1.39 3.93
N LEU A 63 3.79 2.53 4.05
CA LEU A 63 4.30 3.83 3.61
C LEU A 63 5.62 4.18 4.33
N THR A 64 5.70 3.93 5.64
CA THR A 64 6.93 4.14 6.42
C THR A 64 8.08 3.27 5.93
N ALA A 65 7.82 2.00 5.62
CA ALA A 65 8.84 1.09 5.09
C ALA A 65 9.41 1.61 3.76
N ILE A 66 8.55 2.06 2.84
CA ILE A 66 8.95 2.62 1.55
C ILE A 66 9.69 3.97 1.73
N ALA A 67 9.23 4.83 2.64
CA ALA A 67 9.89 6.09 2.96
C ALA A 67 11.31 5.88 3.54
N LYS A 68 11.52 4.84 4.36
CA LYS A 68 12.85 4.45 4.86
C LYS A 68 13.80 4.03 3.74
N MET A 69 13.27 3.50 2.64
CA MET A 69 14.05 3.18 1.43
C MET A 69 14.34 4.41 0.56
N LYS A 70 13.94 5.62 1.01
CA LYS A 70 14.07 6.90 0.28
C LYS A 70 13.35 6.91 -1.07
N ARG A 71 12.29 6.11 -1.22
CA ARG A 71 11.44 6.02 -2.42
C ARG A 71 10.18 6.86 -2.27
N TYR A 72 10.38 8.15 -2.08
CA TYR A 72 9.33 9.13 -1.82
C TYR A 72 8.34 9.28 -3.00
N ASP A 73 8.85 9.11 -4.23
CA ASP A 73 8.05 9.05 -5.46
C ASP A 73 6.93 8.00 -5.39
N VAL A 74 7.28 6.83 -4.85
CA VAL A 74 6.35 5.70 -4.71
C VAL A 74 5.35 5.97 -3.60
N VAL A 75 5.78 6.52 -2.46
CA VAL A 75 4.89 6.86 -1.34
C VAL A 75 3.78 7.81 -1.78
N ILE A 76 4.13 8.88 -2.50
CA ILE A 76 3.15 9.88 -2.99
C ILE A 76 2.19 9.22 -4.00
N THR A 77 2.71 8.42 -4.92
CA THR A 77 1.88 7.73 -5.93
C THR A 77 0.88 6.77 -5.30
N LEU A 78 1.32 5.99 -4.29
CA LEU A 78 0.47 5.06 -3.56
C LEU A 78 -0.61 5.77 -2.75
N TRP A 79 -0.26 6.86 -2.06
CA TRP A 79 -1.24 7.64 -1.30
C TRP A 79 -2.31 8.24 -2.21
N ASN A 80 -1.90 8.84 -3.33
CA ASN A 80 -2.83 9.37 -4.33
C ASN A 80 -3.76 8.28 -4.87
N TYR A 81 -3.27 7.05 -5.08
CA TYR A 81 -4.12 5.94 -5.53
C TYR A 81 -5.26 5.63 -4.55
N VAL A 82 -4.99 5.66 -3.24
CA VAL A 82 -6.01 5.44 -2.21
C VAL A 82 -6.95 6.62 -2.08
N GLU A 83 -6.41 7.85 -2.06
CA GLU A 83 -7.20 9.08 -1.92
C GLU A 83 -8.17 9.29 -3.11
N ASN A 84 -7.77 8.90 -4.32
CA ASN A 84 -8.61 9.00 -5.51
C ASN A 84 -9.50 7.77 -5.76
N SER A 85 -9.49 6.78 -4.87
CA SER A 85 -10.31 5.58 -5.01
C SER A 85 -11.71 5.83 -4.46
N GLU A 86 -12.72 5.85 -5.33
CA GLU A 86 -14.14 6.10 -4.97
C GLU A 86 -14.71 5.09 -3.94
N TYR A 87 -14.04 3.94 -3.76
CA TYR A 87 -14.48 2.86 -2.88
C TYR A 87 -13.79 2.85 -1.51
N MET A 88 -13.00 3.90 -1.21
CA MET A 88 -12.09 3.93 -0.06
C MET A 88 -12.27 5.21 0.76
N GLU A 89 -13.14 5.17 1.76
CA GLU A 89 -13.31 6.26 2.73
C GLU A 89 -12.23 6.22 3.82
N ILE A 90 -10.96 6.33 3.43
CA ILE A 90 -9.85 6.48 4.38
C ILE A 90 -9.46 7.95 4.46
N SER A 91 -9.63 8.55 5.63
CA SER A 91 -9.05 9.85 5.92
C SER A 91 -7.58 9.69 6.36
N PRO A 92 -6.64 10.50 5.83
CA PRO A 92 -5.28 10.55 6.36
C PRO A 92 -5.31 10.94 7.84
N ASP A 93 -4.47 10.31 8.64
CA ASP A 93 -4.19 10.77 10.00
C ASP A 93 -2.98 11.71 10.02
N LEU A 94 -2.73 12.36 11.18
CA LEU A 94 -1.57 13.24 11.35
C LEU A 94 -0.25 12.54 11.02
N TYR A 95 -0.18 11.21 11.23
CA TYR A 95 1.01 10.42 10.98
C TYR A 95 1.23 10.21 9.48
N THR A 96 0.17 9.91 8.73
CA THR A 96 0.18 9.86 7.26
C THR A 96 0.63 11.21 6.70
N CYS A 97 0.04 12.32 7.18
CA CYS A 97 0.45 13.66 6.76
C CYS A 97 1.93 13.92 7.03
N ASN A 98 2.43 13.53 8.21
CA ASN A 98 3.85 13.67 8.54
C ASN A 98 4.77 12.84 7.63
N ILE A 99 4.36 11.62 7.25
CA ILE A 99 5.10 10.82 6.27
C ILE A 99 5.14 11.54 4.92
N LEU A 100 3.99 12.01 4.43
CA LEU A 100 3.88 12.66 3.14
C LEU A 100 4.67 13.98 3.10
N VAL A 101 4.63 14.78 4.16
CA VAL A 101 5.43 16.01 4.28
C VAL A 101 6.92 15.70 4.22
N ASN A 102 7.39 14.62 4.86
CA ASN A 102 8.79 14.20 4.76
C ASN A 102 9.19 13.66 3.37
N CYS A 103 8.22 13.44 2.48
CA CYS A 103 8.45 13.00 1.09
C CYS A 103 8.58 14.17 0.10
N PHE A 104 8.28 15.40 0.52
CA PHE A 104 8.50 16.63 -0.25
C PHE A 104 9.83 17.28 0.12
#